data_AF-A0A8T1CTD8-F1
#
_entry.id   AF-A0A8T1CTD8-F1
#
_cell.length_a   1.000
_cell.length_b   1.000
_cell.length_c   1.000
_cell.angle_alpha   90.00
_cell.angle_beta   90.00
_cell.angle_gamma   90.00
#
_symmetry.space_group_name_H-M   'P 1'
#
loop_
_entity.id
_entity.type
_entity.pdbx_description
1 polymer ?
#
loop_
_entity_poly.entity_id
_entity_poly.type
_entity_poly.pdbx_seq_one_letter_code
_entity_poly.pdbx_strand_id
1 'polypeptide(L)'
;MVFRFSYDQNKELMRELIGLKPFAAKRGDTLNVWEEVAASLSRATKAPLNVKQIRDRLNVLKAGFHPDEAKAAHTSGAEESLGAVNVQSHHGEDSGLVREYISLEGLHQTNKQKDKNKKQRKRILHTAQTKPDGSDTSEAESTISSVSAATTTNAATSAERTQLKRSNAFLREIERQDKHQKLQLDLQERGLTQTQHRFELWLEFERQQALQRLSFEEGV
;
A
#
# COMPACT_ATOMS: atom_id res chain seq x y z
N MET A 1 5.50 -28.62 -35.05
CA MET A 1 6.65 -27.92 -34.44
C MET A 1 6.13 -26.84 -33.49
N VAL A 2 6.73 -26.68 -32.31
CA VAL A 2 6.41 -25.58 -31.38
C VAL A 2 7.50 -24.52 -31.53
N PHE A 3 7.13 -23.33 -32.01
CA PHE A 3 8.07 -22.20 -32.08
C PHE A 3 8.40 -21.70 -30.66
N ARG A 4 9.69 -21.55 -30.36
CA ARG A 4 10.18 -21.04 -29.07
C ARG A 4 10.73 -19.63 -29.25
N PHE A 5 10.09 -18.66 -28.61
CA PHE A 5 10.52 -17.26 -28.66
C PHE A 5 11.78 -17.01 -27.84
N SER A 6 12.87 -16.64 -28.51
CA SER A 6 14.09 -16.11 -27.89
C SER A 6 13.83 -14.75 -27.21
N TYR A 7 14.72 -14.33 -26.32
CA TYR A 7 14.65 -13.03 -25.63
C TYR A 7 14.55 -11.85 -26.62
N ASP A 8 15.38 -11.82 -27.66
CA ASP A 8 15.34 -10.73 -28.64
C ASP A 8 14.09 -10.77 -29.53
N GLN A 9 13.55 -11.97 -29.81
CA GLN A 9 12.26 -12.10 -30.49
C GLN A 9 11.09 -11.60 -29.62
N ASN A 10 11.22 -11.66 -28.28
CA ASN A 10 10.26 -11.02 -27.38
C ASN A 10 10.38 -9.49 -27.38
N LYS A 11 11.59 -8.93 -27.53
CA LYS A 11 11.78 -7.48 -27.70
C LYS A 11 11.09 -6.99 -28.97
N GLU A 12 11.33 -7.65 -30.09
CA GLU A 12 10.69 -7.28 -31.37
C GLU A 12 9.16 -7.44 -31.30
N LEU A 13 8.66 -8.51 -30.68
CA LEU A 13 7.23 -8.66 -30.39
C LEU A 13 6.67 -7.45 -29.60
N MET A 14 7.37 -6.99 -28.56
CA MET A 14 6.94 -5.83 -27.78
C MET A 14 7.01 -4.53 -28.59
N ARG A 15 8.02 -4.33 -29.46
CA ARG A 15 8.10 -3.17 -30.36
C ARG A 15 6.90 -3.12 -31.32
N GLU A 16 6.62 -4.22 -32.01
CA GLU A 16 5.49 -4.33 -32.96
C GLU A 16 4.14 -4.10 -32.27
N LEU A 17 3.95 -4.64 -31.07
CA LEU A 17 2.73 -4.42 -30.27
C LEU A 17 2.55 -2.96 -29.82
N ILE A 18 3.66 -2.24 -29.55
CA ILE A 18 3.61 -0.81 -29.20
C ILE A 18 3.33 0.04 -30.45
N GLY A 19 3.99 -0.25 -31.57
CA GLY A 19 3.86 0.49 -32.82
C GLY A 19 2.48 0.35 -33.49
N LEU A 20 2.03 -0.90 -33.69
CA LEU A 20 0.74 -1.17 -34.35
C LEU A 20 -0.46 -1.11 -33.38
N LYS A 21 -0.21 -1.13 -32.07
CA LYS A 21 -1.19 -0.97 -30.98
C LYS A 21 -2.52 -1.71 -31.26
N PRO A 22 -2.51 -3.04 -31.47
CA PRO A 22 -3.70 -3.81 -31.90
C PRO A 22 -4.88 -3.74 -30.92
N PHE A 23 -4.65 -3.33 -29.66
CA PHE A 23 -5.68 -3.10 -28.64
C PHE A 23 -6.49 -1.80 -28.85
N ALA A 24 -5.99 -0.86 -29.64
CA ALA A 24 -6.67 0.40 -29.97
C ALA A 24 -7.22 0.42 -31.42
N ALA A 25 -7.11 -0.70 -32.13
CA ALA A 25 -7.70 -0.86 -33.46
C ALA A 25 -9.22 -0.65 -33.42
N LYS A 26 -9.78 -0.08 -34.50
CA LYS A 26 -11.23 0.14 -34.62
C LYS A 26 -11.99 -1.19 -34.55
N ARG A 27 -13.24 -1.13 -34.11
CA ARG A 27 -14.11 -2.30 -33.95
C ARG A 27 -14.38 -2.96 -35.30
N GLY A 28 -13.79 -4.13 -35.54
CA GLY A 28 -13.82 -4.86 -36.81
C GLY A 28 -12.43 -5.07 -37.39
N ASP A 29 -11.60 -4.01 -37.41
CA ASP A 29 -10.25 -4.02 -37.98
C ASP A 29 -9.21 -4.73 -37.10
N THR A 30 -9.57 -5.06 -35.85
CA THR A 30 -8.68 -5.67 -34.86
C THR A 30 -7.96 -6.90 -35.40
N LEU A 31 -8.64 -7.78 -36.15
CA LEU A 31 -8.01 -8.98 -36.72
C LEU A 31 -6.91 -8.63 -37.73
N ASN A 32 -7.17 -7.68 -38.63
CA ASN A 32 -6.21 -7.23 -39.64
C ASN A 32 -4.95 -6.67 -38.99
N VAL A 33 -5.10 -5.82 -37.95
CA VAL A 33 -3.94 -5.26 -37.23
C VAL A 33 -3.14 -6.36 -36.48
N TRP A 34 -3.81 -7.41 -35.99
CA TRP A 34 -3.10 -8.58 -35.44
C TRP A 34 -2.37 -9.40 -36.53
N GLU A 35 -2.90 -9.49 -37.74
CA GLU A 35 -2.25 -10.13 -38.88
C GLU A 35 -1.06 -9.30 -39.40
N GLU A 36 -1.15 -7.97 -39.37
CA GLU A 36 -0.03 -7.06 -39.63
C GLU A 36 1.10 -7.25 -38.60
N VAL A 37 0.78 -7.30 -37.29
CA VAL A 37 1.76 -7.65 -36.24
C VAL A 37 2.41 -9.00 -36.52
N ALA A 38 1.63 -9.99 -36.97
CA ALA A 38 2.16 -11.31 -37.31
C ALA A 38 3.06 -11.29 -38.55
N ALA A 39 2.72 -10.50 -39.57
CA ALA A 39 3.52 -10.34 -40.79
C ALA A 39 4.83 -9.60 -40.52
N SER A 40 4.79 -8.47 -39.80
CA SER A 40 5.98 -7.71 -39.41
C SER A 40 6.92 -8.55 -38.53
N LEU A 41 6.38 -9.21 -37.49
CA LEU A 41 7.19 -10.06 -36.63
C LEU A 41 7.73 -11.30 -37.36
N SER A 42 7.00 -11.87 -38.31
CA SER A 42 7.51 -12.97 -39.16
C SER A 42 8.66 -12.52 -40.05
N ARG A 43 8.61 -11.28 -40.58
CA ARG A 43 9.72 -10.68 -41.35
C ARG A 43 10.94 -10.43 -40.46
N ALA A 44 10.75 -9.84 -39.28
CA ALA A 44 11.82 -9.55 -38.34
C ALA A 44 12.50 -10.82 -37.80
N THR A 45 11.72 -11.84 -37.45
CA THR A 45 12.22 -13.11 -36.89
C THR A 45 12.62 -14.15 -37.93
N LYS A 46 12.34 -13.90 -39.22
CA LYS A 46 12.54 -14.82 -40.36
C LYS A 46 11.86 -16.18 -40.15
N ALA A 47 10.75 -16.21 -39.42
CA ALA A 47 10.01 -17.42 -39.08
C ALA A 47 8.51 -17.22 -39.32
N PRO A 48 7.77 -18.24 -39.80
CA PRO A 48 6.33 -18.13 -39.98
C PRO A 48 5.61 -18.16 -38.62
N LEU A 49 5.15 -16.99 -38.16
CA LEU A 49 4.41 -16.83 -36.92
C LEU A 49 2.94 -16.55 -37.21
N ASN A 50 2.05 -17.19 -36.46
CA ASN A 50 0.62 -16.92 -36.52
C ASN A 50 0.14 -16.05 -35.34
N VAL A 51 -0.99 -15.38 -35.54
CA VAL A 51 -1.63 -14.50 -34.55
C VAL A 51 -1.85 -15.20 -33.20
N LYS A 52 -2.17 -16.51 -33.21
CA LYS A 52 -2.42 -17.27 -31.98
C LYS A 52 -1.13 -17.43 -31.16
N GLN A 53 -0.03 -17.88 -31.78
CA GLN A 53 1.28 -18.01 -31.12
C GLN A 53 1.74 -16.69 -30.50
N ILE A 54 1.47 -15.58 -31.19
CA ILE A 54 1.79 -14.22 -30.74
C ILE A 54 0.96 -13.84 -29.51
N ARG A 55 -0.37 -14.06 -29.53
CA ARG A 55 -1.26 -13.80 -28.38
C ARG A 55 -0.95 -14.71 -27.20
N ASP A 56 -0.71 -16.00 -27.44
CA ASP A 56 -0.33 -16.98 -26.42
C ASP A 56 1.01 -16.58 -25.77
N ARG A 57 2.00 -16.17 -26.57
CA ARG A 57 3.28 -15.67 -26.05
C ARG A 57 3.10 -14.38 -25.25
N LEU A 58 2.29 -13.44 -25.71
CA LEU A 58 1.99 -12.22 -24.97
C LEU A 58 1.30 -12.51 -23.63
N ASN A 59 0.41 -13.49 -23.56
CA ASN A 59 -0.21 -13.91 -22.30
C ASN A 59 0.82 -14.49 -21.32
N VAL A 60 1.78 -15.30 -21.81
CA VAL A 60 2.90 -15.79 -21.00
C VAL A 60 3.80 -14.65 -20.52
N LEU A 61 4.11 -13.67 -21.38
CA LEU A 61 4.89 -12.48 -21.00
C LEU A 61 4.17 -11.63 -19.94
N LYS A 62 2.86 -11.41 -20.09
CA LYS A 62 2.03 -10.70 -19.10
C LYS A 62 2.00 -11.41 -17.74
N ALA A 63 1.89 -12.74 -17.73
CA ALA A 63 1.95 -13.53 -16.50
C ALA A 63 3.32 -13.43 -15.80
N GLY A 64 4.41 -13.33 -16.58
CA GLY A 64 5.76 -13.09 -16.06
C GLY A 64 6.07 -11.66 -15.63
N PHE A 65 5.29 -10.66 -16.09
CA PHE A 65 5.52 -9.25 -15.73
C PHE A 65 5.08 -8.92 -14.31
N HIS A 66 4.00 -9.53 -13.83
CA HIS A 66 3.40 -9.25 -12.51
C HIS A 66 4.31 -9.56 -11.29
N PRO A 67 5.23 -10.55 -11.30
CA PRO A 67 6.23 -10.71 -10.25
C PRO A 67 7.51 -9.87 -10.45
N ASP A 68 7.92 -9.58 -11.68
CA ASP A 68 9.17 -8.86 -11.96
C ASP A 68 9.03 -7.33 -11.92
N GLU A 69 7.84 -6.77 -12.15
CA GLU A 69 7.60 -5.33 -11.98
C GLU A 69 7.75 -4.90 -10.51
N ALA A 70 7.36 -5.75 -9.55
CA ALA A 70 7.67 -5.57 -8.13
C ALA A 70 9.18 -5.59 -7.83
N LYS A 71 10.00 -6.16 -8.71
CA LYS A 71 11.46 -6.31 -8.58
C LYS A 71 12.24 -5.24 -9.36
N ALA A 72 11.69 -4.74 -10.46
CA ALA A 72 12.25 -3.66 -11.27
C ALA A 72 11.87 -2.26 -10.75
N ALA A 73 10.67 -2.10 -10.18
CA ALA A 73 10.30 -0.89 -9.46
C ALA A 73 11.19 -0.66 -8.21
N HIS A 74 11.82 -1.72 -7.68
CA HIS A 74 12.79 -1.62 -6.59
C HIS A 74 14.16 -1.04 -7.01
N THR A 75 14.46 -0.90 -8.31
CA THR A 75 15.75 -0.40 -8.81
C THR A 75 15.65 0.81 -9.73
N SER A 76 14.51 1.02 -10.39
CA SER A 76 14.31 2.11 -11.38
C SER A 76 14.05 3.51 -10.77
N GLY A 77 14.46 3.76 -9.52
CA GLY A 77 14.27 5.03 -8.81
C GLY A 77 15.56 5.76 -8.44
N ALA A 78 16.71 5.36 -8.98
CA ALA A 78 18.02 5.76 -8.47
C ALA A 78 18.68 6.97 -9.19
N GLU A 79 18.22 7.36 -10.38
CA GLU A 79 18.97 8.27 -11.27
C GLU A 79 18.09 9.35 -11.93
N GLU A 80 17.45 10.20 -11.14
CA GLU A 80 17.05 11.55 -11.60
C GLU A 80 17.76 12.64 -10.78
N SER A 81 18.66 13.34 -11.45
CA SER A 81 19.38 14.57 -11.08
C SER A 81 19.24 15.14 -9.65
N LEU A 82 20.35 15.08 -8.90
CA LEU A 82 20.64 15.94 -7.72
C LEU A 82 20.66 17.46 -8.00
N GLY A 83 20.27 17.89 -9.20
CA GLY A 83 20.15 19.28 -9.65
C GLY A 83 18.71 19.75 -9.90
N ALA A 84 17.71 18.89 -9.69
CA ALA A 84 16.31 19.33 -9.69
C ALA A 84 16.02 20.12 -8.41
N VAL A 85 16.18 21.45 -8.48
CA VAL A 85 15.69 22.35 -7.42
C VAL A 85 14.20 22.10 -7.27
N ASN A 86 13.78 21.66 -6.08
CA ASN A 86 12.39 21.36 -5.75
C ASN A 86 11.56 22.66 -5.70
N VAL A 87 11.23 23.23 -6.86
CA VAL A 87 10.23 24.30 -7.00
C VAL A 87 8.84 23.65 -7.00
N GLN A 88 8.53 22.97 -5.90
CA GLN A 88 7.18 22.52 -5.59
C GLN A 88 6.35 23.73 -5.13
N SER A 89 6.06 24.65 -6.05
CA SER A 89 5.18 25.80 -5.80
C SER A 89 3.72 25.35 -5.75
N HIS A 90 3.37 24.58 -4.71
CA HIS A 90 2.05 23.97 -4.56
C HIS A 90 1.21 24.55 -3.40
N HIS A 91 1.62 25.69 -2.84
CA HIS A 91 0.85 26.47 -1.86
C HIS A 91 0.02 27.56 -2.54
N GLY A 92 -0.98 27.14 -3.33
CA GLY A 92 -1.98 28.03 -3.94
C GLY A 92 -3.37 27.95 -3.29
N GLU A 93 -3.71 26.82 -2.67
CA GLU A 93 -5.11 26.46 -2.35
C GLU A 93 -5.41 26.29 -0.85
N ASP A 94 -4.38 26.28 0.01
CA ASP A 94 -4.53 26.11 1.47
C ASP A 94 -5.40 27.20 2.13
N SER A 95 -5.41 28.39 1.53
CA SER A 95 -6.25 29.52 1.97
C SER A 95 -7.76 29.23 1.88
N GLY A 96 -8.17 28.38 0.93
CA GLY A 96 -9.55 27.91 0.78
C GLY A 96 -9.93 26.92 1.86
N LEU A 97 -9.12 25.88 2.05
CA LEU A 97 -9.38 24.81 3.03
C LEU A 97 -9.44 25.34 4.47
N VAL A 98 -8.54 26.26 4.86
CA VAL A 98 -8.57 26.86 6.20
C VAL A 98 -9.87 27.65 6.43
N ARG A 99 -10.34 28.38 5.42
CA ARG A 99 -11.60 29.15 5.50
C ARG A 99 -12.83 28.25 5.56
N GLU A 100 -12.82 27.13 4.84
CA GLU A 100 -13.89 26.13 4.87
C GLU A 100 -13.92 25.38 6.21
N TYR A 101 -12.75 24.99 6.74
CA TYR A 101 -12.62 24.38 8.06
C TYR A 101 -13.14 25.28 9.19
N ILE A 102 -12.76 26.57 9.21
CA ILE A 102 -13.25 27.55 10.19
C ILE A 102 -14.78 27.69 10.09
N SER A 103 -15.33 27.67 8.88
CA SER A 103 -16.78 27.76 8.65
C SER A 103 -17.53 26.52 9.16
N LEU A 104 -16.97 25.32 8.94
CA LEU A 104 -17.52 24.05 9.41
C LEU A 104 -17.45 23.92 10.94
N GLU A 105 -16.33 24.30 11.56
CA GLU A 105 -16.16 24.28 13.03
C GLU A 105 -17.15 25.23 13.72
N GLY A 106 -17.37 26.44 13.17
CA GLY A 106 -18.43 27.34 13.64
C GLY A 106 -19.84 26.74 13.54
N LEU A 107 -20.15 26.04 12.44
CA LEU A 107 -21.43 25.36 12.25
C LEU A 107 -21.62 24.22 13.27
N HIS A 108 -20.57 23.45 13.54
CA HIS A 108 -20.58 22.38 14.53
C HIS A 108 -20.79 22.92 15.96
N GLN A 109 -20.10 23.99 16.35
CA GLN A 109 -20.27 24.63 17.66
C GLN A 109 -21.68 25.21 17.84
N THR A 110 -22.23 25.89 16.82
CA THR A 110 -23.60 26.43 16.90
C THR A 110 -24.66 25.32 16.98
N ASN A 111 -24.51 24.21 16.26
CA ASN A 111 -25.42 23.06 16.39
C ASN A 111 -25.32 22.41 17.78
N LYS A 112 -24.10 22.18 18.29
CA LYS A 112 -23.85 21.69 19.65
C LYS A 112 -24.48 22.59 20.74
N GLN A 113 -24.50 23.91 20.52
CA GLN A 113 -25.16 24.86 21.43
C GLN A 113 -26.69 24.90 21.25
N LYS A 114 -27.21 24.77 20.03
CA LYS A 114 -28.66 24.62 19.77
C LYS A 114 -29.23 23.38 20.48
N ASP A 115 -28.52 22.25 20.45
CA ASP A 115 -28.95 21.03 21.13
C ASP A 115 -28.94 21.16 22.66
N LYS A 116 -27.91 21.80 23.23
CA LYS A 116 -27.89 22.16 24.66
C LYS A 116 -29.07 23.06 25.05
N ASN A 117 -29.34 24.11 24.26
CA ASN A 117 -30.46 25.03 24.49
C ASN A 117 -31.83 24.34 24.32
N LYS A 118 -31.98 23.43 23.35
CA LYS A 118 -33.17 22.58 23.16
C LYS A 118 -33.39 21.65 24.36
N LYS A 119 -32.32 21.07 24.91
CA LYS A 119 -32.36 20.23 26.13
C LYS A 119 -32.66 21.05 27.39
N GLN A 120 -32.19 22.29 27.50
CA GLN A 120 -32.58 23.22 28.57
C GLN A 120 -34.05 23.68 28.45
N ARG A 121 -34.52 24.09 27.26
CA ARG A 121 -35.92 24.47 27.04
C ARG A 121 -36.89 23.34 27.37
N LYS A 122 -36.57 22.08 27.02
CA LYS A 122 -37.36 20.91 27.43
C LYS A 122 -37.43 20.73 28.96
N ARG A 123 -36.35 21.02 29.71
CA ARG A 123 -36.36 20.96 31.17
C ARG A 123 -37.18 22.10 31.80
N ILE A 124 -37.00 23.33 31.31
CA ILE A 124 -37.74 24.50 31.83
C ILE A 124 -39.25 24.34 31.61
N LEU A 125 -39.67 23.82 30.44
CA LEU A 125 -41.08 23.53 30.17
C LEU A 125 -41.66 22.45 31.11
N HIS A 126 -40.85 21.48 31.53
CA HIS A 126 -41.23 20.45 32.51
C HIS A 126 -41.30 20.99 33.95
N THR A 127 -40.53 22.02 34.29
CA THR A 127 -40.53 22.68 35.61
C THR A 127 -41.64 23.72 35.76
N ALA A 128 -42.13 24.30 34.65
CA ALA A 128 -43.17 25.32 34.67
C ALA A 128 -44.60 24.78 34.92
N GLN A 129 -44.80 23.47 35.01
CA GLN A 129 -46.12 22.86 35.23
C GLN A 129 -46.36 22.31 36.65
N THR A 130 -45.43 22.48 37.60
CA THR A 130 -45.57 21.92 38.96
C THR A 130 -45.15 22.89 40.06
N LYS A 131 -46.12 23.65 40.58
CA LYS A 131 -46.20 24.11 41.99
C LYS A 131 -47.66 24.52 42.31
N PRO A 132 -48.09 24.49 43.59
CA PRO A 132 -47.53 23.78 44.74
C PRO A 132 -48.58 22.93 45.51
N ASP A 133 -48.16 21.87 46.22
CA ASP A 133 -48.81 21.48 47.49
C ASP A 133 -47.92 20.58 48.37
N GLY A 134 -48.18 20.59 49.69
CA GLY A 134 -48.03 19.42 50.57
C GLY A 134 -46.64 18.96 51.10
N SER A 135 -46.30 19.42 52.30
CA SER A 135 -45.89 18.60 53.48
C SER A 135 -44.63 17.68 53.46
N ASP A 136 -43.63 18.13 54.25
CA ASP A 136 -42.91 17.42 55.34
C ASP A 136 -41.97 16.20 55.14
N THR A 137 -40.75 16.36 55.71
CA THR A 137 -39.91 15.41 56.51
C THR A 137 -39.54 14.02 55.93
N SER A 138 -38.36 13.41 56.19
CA SER A 138 -37.08 13.83 56.81
C SER A 138 -36.08 12.66 56.72
N GLU A 139 -34.77 12.96 56.64
CA GLU A 139 -33.65 12.16 57.21
C GLU A 139 -33.35 10.69 56.78
N ALA A 140 -32.08 10.32 57.05
CA ALA A 140 -31.53 8.97 57.26
C ALA A 140 -31.41 7.94 56.09
N GLU A 141 -30.16 7.88 55.57
CA GLU A 141 -29.24 6.71 55.51
C GLU A 141 -29.68 5.25 55.20
N SER A 142 -28.69 4.49 54.69
CA SER A 142 -28.51 3.03 54.93
C SER A 142 -29.50 2.07 54.22
N THR A 143 -29.18 0.82 53.84
CA THR A 143 -27.91 0.06 53.81
C THR A 143 -27.98 -1.07 52.76
N ILE A 144 -26.83 -1.66 52.45
CA ILE A 144 -26.52 -2.98 51.82
C ILE A 144 -27.60 -4.04 51.46
N SER A 145 -27.18 -4.90 50.51
CA SER A 145 -27.51 -6.34 50.39
C SER A 145 -28.79 -6.72 49.61
N SER A 146 -28.69 -7.54 48.54
CA SER A 146 -28.67 -9.03 48.53
C SER A 146 -30.09 -9.63 48.61
N VAL A 147 -30.50 -10.72 47.92
CA VAL A 147 -29.79 -11.75 47.13
C VAL A 147 -30.75 -12.39 46.10
N SER A 148 -30.15 -12.99 45.06
CA SER A 148 -30.48 -14.23 44.34
C SER A 148 -31.80 -15.01 44.60
N ALA A 149 -32.43 -15.47 43.51
CA ALA A 149 -32.88 -16.85 43.20
C ALA A 149 -34.09 -16.82 42.23
N ALA A 150 -33.97 -17.13 40.93
CA ALA A 150 -33.69 -18.43 40.28
C ALA A 150 -34.96 -19.25 39.99
N THR A 151 -35.22 -19.52 38.70
CA THR A 151 -35.97 -20.70 38.23
C THR A 151 -35.42 -21.12 36.87
N THR A 152 -34.96 -22.38 36.81
CA THR A 152 -34.27 -23.01 35.67
C THR A 152 -35.20 -23.73 34.69
N THR A 153 -34.63 -24.13 33.54
CA THR A 153 -35.13 -25.01 32.45
C THR A 153 -35.92 -24.30 31.31
N ASN A 154 -35.77 -24.65 30.02
CA ASN A 154 -34.72 -25.48 29.40
C ASN A 154 -34.49 -25.19 27.89
N ALA A 155 -33.27 -25.53 27.44
CA ALA A 155 -32.85 -25.94 26.08
C ALA A 155 -33.46 -25.28 24.81
N ALA A 156 -32.66 -24.43 24.16
CA ALA A 156 -32.57 -24.35 22.69
C ALA A 156 -31.12 -24.01 22.28
N THR A 157 -30.61 -24.66 21.23
CA THR A 157 -29.22 -24.55 20.78
C THR A 157 -28.91 -23.21 20.12
N SER A 158 -27.89 -22.50 20.59
CA SER A 158 -27.19 -21.49 19.78
C SER A 158 -25.75 -21.37 20.24
N ALA A 159 -24.81 -21.68 19.35
CA ALA A 159 -23.39 -21.65 19.65
C ALA A 159 -22.95 -20.22 20.05
N GLU A 160 -22.11 -20.12 21.08
CA GLU A 160 -21.43 -18.87 21.42
C GLU A 160 -20.54 -18.42 20.26
N ARG A 161 -21.09 -17.59 19.38
CA ARG A 161 -20.30 -16.69 18.54
C ARG A 161 -19.67 -15.63 19.43
N THR A 162 -18.59 -16.01 20.10
CA THR A 162 -17.55 -15.07 20.53
C THR A 162 -17.15 -14.28 19.29
N GLN A 163 -17.65 -13.05 19.17
CA GLN A 163 -17.30 -12.19 18.05
C GLN A 163 -15.84 -11.78 18.20
N LEU A 164 -14.96 -12.56 17.56
CA LEU A 164 -13.57 -12.23 17.32
C LEU A 164 -13.51 -10.78 16.84
N LYS A 165 -13.01 -9.89 17.71
CA LYS A 165 -12.88 -8.46 17.44
C LYS A 165 -12.05 -8.31 16.17
N ARG A 166 -12.72 -7.98 15.06
CA ARG A 166 -12.08 -7.86 13.75
C ARG A 166 -10.98 -6.81 13.86
N SER A 167 -9.73 -7.25 13.78
CA SER A 167 -8.55 -6.39 13.91
C SER A 167 -8.66 -5.22 12.95
N ASN A 168 -8.51 -4.00 13.47
CA ASN A 168 -8.69 -2.77 12.70
C ASN A 168 -7.77 -2.77 11.46
N ALA A 169 -8.35 -2.57 10.28
CA ALA A 169 -7.63 -2.61 9.00
C ALA A 169 -6.48 -1.59 8.94
N PHE A 170 -6.65 -0.44 9.60
CA PHE A 170 -5.62 0.60 9.70
C PHE A 170 -4.37 0.11 10.45
N LEU A 171 -4.54 -0.62 11.56
CA LEU A 171 -3.40 -1.16 12.32
C LEU A 171 -2.64 -2.23 11.51
N ARG A 172 -3.35 -3.05 10.72
CA ARG A 172 -2.69 -4.00 9.80
C ARG A 172 -1.88 -3.30 8.72
N GLU A 173 -2.36 -2.15 8.24
CA GLU A 173 -1.65 -1.37 7.22
C GLU A 173 -0.38 -0.72 7.80
N ILE A 174 -0.43 -0.20 9.02
CA ILE A 174 0.77 0.26 9.75
C ILE A 174 1.77 -0.90 9.90
N GLU A 175 1.36 -2.04 10.44
CA GLU A 175 2.24 -3.21 10.58
C GLU A 175 2.85 -3.67 9.25
N ARG A 176 2.11 -3.55 8.14
CA ARG A 176 2.58 -3.89 6.79
C ARG A 176 3.65 -2.90 6.33
N GLN A 177 3.49 -1.61 6.61
CA GLN A 177 4.47 -0.57 6.29
C GLN A 177 5.73 -0.71 7.15
N ASP A 178 5.62 -0.93 8.45
CA ASP A 178 6.75 -1.17 9.36
C ASP A 178 7.58 -2.39 8.91
N LYS A 179 6.91 -3.50 8.56
CA LYS A 179 7.56 -4.70 8.01
C LYS A 179 8.29 -4.40 6.71
N HIS A 180 7.71 -3.59 5.82
CA HIS A 180 8.34 -3.18 4.57
C HIS A 180 9.60 -2.32 4.80
N GLN A 181 9.50 -1.29 5.65
CA GLN A 181 10.63 -0.42 5.99
C GLN A 181 11.77 -1.21 6.63
N LYS A 182 11.46 -2.13 7.56
CA LYS A 182 12.45 -3.00 8.19
C LYS A 182 13.18 -3.90 7.19
N LEU A 183 12.47 -4.47 6.22
CA LEU A 183 13.08 -5.31 5.16
C LEU A 183 14.00 -4.49 4.24
N GLN A 184 13.65 -3.23 3.95
CA GLN A 184 14.49 -2.33 3.16
C GLN A 184 15.81 -2.01 3.88
N LEU A 185 15.76 -1.73 5.19
CA LEU A 185 16.94 -1.48 6.01
C LEU A 185 17.84 -2.73 6.15
N ASP A 186 17.27 -3.89 6.45
CA ASP A 186 18.01 -5.17 6.55
C ASP A 186 18.69 -5.56 5.22
N LEU A 187 18.05 -5.27 4.08
CA LEU A 187 18.68 -5.48 2.76
C LEU A 187 19.86 -4.52 2.53
N GLN A 188 19.73 -3.25 2.93
CA GLN A 188 20.81 -2.25 2.82
C GLN A 188 21.98 -2.60 3.74
N GLU A 189 21.72 -3.04 4.97
CA GLU A 189 22.71 -3.47 5.95
C GLU A 189 23.52 -4.68 5.44
N ARG A 190 22.87 -5.67 4.82
CA ARG A 190 23.55 -6.81 4.17
C ARG A 190 24.41 -6.38 2.99
N GLY A 191 23.98 -5.39 2.21
CA GLY A 191 24.78 -4.81 1.13
C GLY A 191 26.04 -4.12 1.65
N LEU A 192 25.93 -3.34 2.73
CA LEU A 192 27.07 -2.68 3.38
C LEU A 192 28.05 -3.69 3.96
N THR A 193 27.57 -4.65 4.75
CA THR A 193 28.42 -5.66 5.40
C THR A 193 29.14 -6.56 4.38
N GLN A 194 28.48 -6.96 3.29
CA GLN A 194 29.16 -7.65 2.17
C GLN A 194 30.25 -6.78 1.53
N THR A 195 29.99 -5.49 1.34
CA THR A 195 30.95 -4.57 0.71
C THR A 195 32.16 -4.31 1.61
N GLN A 196 31.93 -4.12 2.92
CA GLN A 196 32.97 -4.02 3.94
C GLN A 196 33.83 -5.29 3.98
N HIS A 197 33.23 -6.47 4.05
CA HIS A 197 33.96 -7.73 4.08
C HIS A 197 34.81 -7.94 2.81
N ARG A 198 34.29 -7.57 1.64
CA ARG A 198 35.07 -7.62 0.37
C ARG A 198 36.27 -6.66 0.39
N PHE A 199 36.12 -5.50 1.04
CA PHE A 199 37.20 -4.52 1.19
C PHE A 199 38.26 -4.98 2.21
N GLU A 200 37.86 -5.59 3.33
CA GLU A 200 38.78 -6.21 4.30
C GLU A 200 39.64 -7.29 3.65
N LEU A 201 39.03 -8.23 2.92
CA LEU A 201 39.76 -9.27 2.18
C LEU A 201 40.74 -8.69 1.15
N TRP A 202 40.39 -7.57 0.52
CA TRP A 202 41.27 -6.89 -0.43
C TRP A 202 42.46 -6.21 0.27
N LEU A 203 42.23 -5.56 1.42
CA LEU A 203 43.31 -5.00 2.26
C LEU A 203 44.25 -6.09 2.80
N GLU A 204 43.73 -7.24 3.21
CA GLU A 204 44.55 -8.37 3.65
C GLU A 204 45.43 -8.91 2.51
N PHE A 205 44.88 -9.01 1.30
CA PHE A 205 45.62 -9.42 0.12
C PHE A 205 46.72 -8.41 -0.25
N GLU A 206 46.42 -7.11 -0.28
CA GLU A 206 47.41 -6.07 -0.58
C GLU A 206 48.53 -6.03 0.48
N ARG A 207 48.18 -6.17 1.76
CA ARG A 207 49.15 -6.34 2.86
C ARG A 207 50.05 -7.57 2.66
N GLN A 208 49.50 -8.71 2.27
CA GLN A 208 50.30 -9.91 1.99
C GLN A 208 51.23 -9.69 0.79
N GLN A 209 50.76 -9.03 -0.27
CA GLN A 209 51.59 -8.70 -1.43
C GLN A 209 52.74 -7.75 -1.07
N ALA A 210 52.49 -6.73 -0.22
CA ALA A 210 53.53 -5.83 0.28
C ALA A 210 54.59 -6.57 1.12
N LEU A 211 54.16 -7.48 2.01
CA LEU A 211 55.08 -8.30 2.81
C LEU A 211 55.93 -9.24 1.94
N GLN A 212 55.35 -9.85 0.89
CA GLN A 212 56.12 -10.67 -0.05
C GLN A 212 57.18 -9.87 -0.82
N ARG A 213 56.87 -8.63 -1.21
CA ARG A 213 57.85 -7.73 -1.85
C ARG A 213 58.99 -7.38 -0.91
N LEU A 214 58.69 -7.00 0.34
CA LEU A 214 59.70 -6.73 1.37
C LEU A 214 60.60 -7.94 1.61
N SER A 215 60.04 -9.15 1.74
CA SER A 215 60.84 -10.38 1.92
C SER A 215 61.70 -10.75 0.72
N PHE A 216 61.39 -10.22 -0.48
CA PHE A 216 62.20 -10.40 -1.68
C PHE A 216 63.34 -9.37 -1.76
N GLU A 217 63.13 -8.14 -1.31
CA GLU A 217 64.16 -7.10 -1.26
C GLU A 217 65.16 -7.29 -0.09
N GLU A 218 64.72 -7.83 1.06
CA GLU A 218 65.61 -8.18 2.19
C GLU A 218 66.42 -9.48 1.96
N GLY A 219 66.14 -10.22 0.88
CA GLY A 219 66.76 -11.50 0.55
C GLY A 219 67.96 -11.46 -0.41
N VAL A 220 68.47 -10.26 -0.71
CA VAL A 220 69.56 -9.98 -1.68
C VAL A 220 70.72 -9.27 -1.00
#